data_AF-J2NZD9-F1
#
_entry.id   AF-J2NZD9-F1
#
_cell.length_a   1.000
_cell.length_b   1.000
_cell.length_c   1.000
_cell.angle_alpha   90.00
_cell.angle_beta   90.00
_cell.angle_gamma   90.00
#
_symmetry.space_group_name_H-M   'P 1'
#
loop_
_entity.id
_entity.type
_entity.pdbx_description
1 polymer ?
#
loop_
_entity_poly.entity_id
_entity_poly.type
_entity_poly.pdbx_seq_one_letter_code
_entity_poly.pdbx_strand_id
1 'polypeptide(L)'
;MFIDPDDGQPYLPTPAFFLGGVDIYDREETLGEALEKLDPNDPADREEIILKYCLPTRKSYRHKFFIYKSLEDALQDKDYDFQSLLAYDHEEYTSFPCGWDEMENTRAFFEDIFRLATVEWKDDLRKAGLEDQSTW
;
A
#
# COMPACT_ATOMS: atom_id res chain seq x y z
N MET A 1 14.79 -16.15 -1.88
CA MET A 1 13.63 -15.74 -1.05
C MET A 1 14.18 -14.68 -0.14
N PHE A 2 13.79 -13.43 -0.36
CA PHE A 2 14.40 -12.33 0.37
C PHE A 2 14.08 -12.45 1.86
N ILE A 3 15.13 -12.44 2.66
CA ILE A 3 15.03 -12.50 4.12
C ILE A 3 15.10 -11.06 4.64
N ASP A 4 14.08 -10.64 5.39
CA ASP A 4 14.06 -9.32 6.01
C ASP A 4 15.22 -9.24 7.03
N PRO A 5 16.16 -8.30 6.87
CA PRO A 5 17.29 -8.18 7.79
C PRO A 5 16.88 -7.74 9.20
N ASP A 6 15.68 -7.20 9.39
CA ASP A 6 15.21 -6.71 10.69
C ASP A 6 14.84 -7.88 11.62
N ASP A 7 14.27 -8.97 11.09
CA ASP A 7 13.77 -10.11 11.88
C ASP A 7 14.27 -11.49 11.44
N GLY A 8 14.97 -11.58 10.31
CA GLY A 8 15.50 -12.83 9.76
C GLY A 8 14.44 -13.75 9.15
N GLN A 9 13.23 -13.25 8.89
CA GLN A 9 12.12 -14.01 8.32
C GLN A 9 11.96 -13.77 6.81
N PRO A 10 11.26 -14.67 6.10
CA PRO A 10 10.89 -14.42 4.72
C PRO A 10 10.08 -13.12 4.61
N TYR A 11 10.53 -12.19 3.76
CA TYR A 11 9.79 -10.97 3.50
C TYR A 11 8.65 -11.23 2.50
N LEU A 12 7.42 -11.31 3.01
CA LEU A 12 6.21 -11.61 2.24
C LEU A 12 5.20 -10.46 2.39
N PRO A 13 5.41 -9.33 1.70
CA PRO A 13 4.48 -8.21 1.78
C PRO A 13 3.17 -8.53 1.07
N THR A 14 2.08 -7.94 1.56
CA THR A 14 0.77 -7.95 0.91
C THR A 14 0.43 -6.52 0.43
N PRO A 15 -0.59 -6.35 -0.43
CA PRO A 15 -1.07 -5.02 -0.80
C PRO A 15 -1.46 -4.13 0.39
N ALA A 16 -1.78 -4.72 1.56
CA ALA A 16 -2.10 -3.99 2.78
C ALA A 16 -0.96 -3.06 3.24
N PHE A 17 0.29 -3.30 2.81
CA PHE A 17 1.40 -2.39 3.08
C PHE A 17 1.08 -0.93 2.72
N PHE A 18 0.40 -0.70 1.61
CA PHE A 18 0.06 0.64 1.13
C PHE A 18 -0.98 1.35 1.99
N LEU A 19 -1.70 0.61 2.85
CA LEU A 19 -2.72 1.15 3.74
C LEU A 19 -2.13 1.65 5.06
N GLY A 20 -0.92 1.22 5.45
CA GLY A 20 -0.33 1.61 6.74
C GLY A 20 -0.09 3.11 6.91
N GLY A 21 0.00 3.87 5.82
CA GLY A 21 0.11 5.33 5.86
C GLY A 21 -1.20 6.06 6.14
N VAL A 22 -2.34 5.40 5.88
CA VAL A 22 -3.70 5.91 6.11
C VAL A 22 -4.38 5.25 7.30
N ASP A 23 -3.66 4.39 8.03
CA ASP A 23 -4.11 3.83 9.29
C ASP A 23 -4.16 4.93 10.36
N ILE A 24 -5.38 5.19 10.85
CA ILE A 24 -5.71 6.23 11.81
C ILE A 24 -5.79 5.70 13.24
N TYR A 25 -5.51 4.42 13.49
CA TYR A 25 -5.48 3.87 14.84
C TYR A 25 -4.52 4.68 15.73
N ASP A 26 -5.03 5.19 16.87
CA ASP A 26 -4.33 6.13 17.79
C ASP A 26 -3.96 7.50 17.17
N ARG A 27 -4.49 7.83 15.98
CA ARG A 27 -4.18 9.03 15.20
C ARG A 27 -5.44 9.71 14.65
N GLU A 28 -6.61 9.42 15.20
CA GLU A 28 -7.91 9.86 14.71
C GLU A 28 -8.03 11.39 14.70
N GLU A 29 -7.58 12.07 15.76
CA GLU A 29 -7.66 13.54 15.87
C GLU A 29 -6.58 14.30 15.07
N THR A 30 -5.69 13.61 14.35
CA THR A 30 -4.64 14.26 13.55
C THR A 30 -4.62 13.79 12.11
N LEU A 31 -4.33 12.52 11.87
CA LEU A 31 -4.36 11.92 10.54
C LEU A 31 -5.81 11.75 10.08
N GLY A 32 -6.70 11.30 10.98
CA GLY A 32 -8.13 11.17 10.68
C GLY A 32 -8.74 12.48 10.18
N GLU A 33 -8.59 13.59 10.92
CA GLU A 33 -9.08 14.92 10.49
C GLU A 33 -8.47 15.41 9.15
N ALA A 34 -7.28 14.95 8.80
CA ALA A 34 -6.66 15.28 7.52
C ALA A 34 -7.28 14.45 6.39
N LEU A 35 -7.48 13.15 6.60
CA LEU A 35 -8.06 12.23 5.63
C LEU A 35 -9.57 12.41 5.45
N GLU A 36 -10.31 12.85 6.47
CA GLU A 36 -11.74 13.18 6.38
C GLU A 36 -12.06 14.30 5.37
N LYS A 37 -11.05 15.10 4.99
CA LYS A 37 -11.19 16.18 4.01
C LYS A 37 -11.00 15.71 2.57
N LEU A 38 -10.63 14.44 2.36
CA LEU A 38 -10.29 13.85 1.08
C LEU A 38 -11.26 12.70 0.79
N ASP A 39 -11.83 12.67 -0.41
CA ASP A 39 -12.71 11.59 -0.85
C ASP A 39 -11.91 10.53 -1.64
N PRO A 40 -11.78 9.28 -1.15
CA PRO A 40 -11.07 8.25 -1.90
C PRO A 40 -11.75 7.86 -3.23
N ASN A 41 -13.02 8.21 -3.43
CA ASN A 41 -13.72 7.99 -4.69
C ASN A 41 -13.41 9.09 -5.72
N ASP A 42 -13.04 10.29 -5.28
CA ASP A 42 -12.58 11.35 -6.18
C ASP A 42 -11.15 11.07 -6.68
N PRO A 43 -10.90 11.06 -8.00
CA PRO A 43 -9.58 10.73 -8.54
C PRO A 43 -8.44 11.69 -8.12
N ALA A 44 -8.73 12.98 -7.91
CA ALA A 44 -7.70 13.95 -7.53
C ALA A 44 -7.33 13.80 -6.05
N ASP A 45 -8.34 13.66 -5.18
CA ASP A 45 -8.12 13.38 -3.76
C ASP A 45 -7.43 12.03 -3.58
N ARG A 46 -7.81 11.01 -4.35
CA ARG A 46 -7.14 9.71 -4.35
C ARG A 46 -5.67 9.79 -4.71
N GLU A 47 -5.30 10.51 -5.76
CA GLU A 47 -3.90 10.73 -6.12
C GLU A 47 -3.14 11.45 -4.99
N GLU A 48 -3.75 12.46 -4.38
CA GLU A 48 -3.19 13.15 -3.22
C GLU A 48 -2.96 12.18 -2.05
N ILE A 49 -3.94 11.34 -1.73
CA ILE A 49 -3.84 10.39 -0.63
C ILE A 49 -2.67 9.42 -0.88
N ILE A 50 -2.59 8.86 -2.08
CA ILE A 50 -1.59 7.88 -2.44
C ILE A 50 -0.18 8.47 -2.33
N LEU A 51 0.04 9.64 -2.93
CA LEU A 51 1.36 10.29 -2.96
C LEU A 51 1.82 10.74 -1.57
N LYS A 52 0.90 11.25 -0.74
CA LYS A 52 1.23 11.81 0.58
C LYS A 52 1.30 10.77 1.69
N TYR A 53 0.52 9.70 1.60
CA TYR A 53 0.36 8.75 2.71
C TYR A 53 0.76 7.32 2.34
N CYS A 54 0.37 6.80 1.18
CA CYS A 54 0.61 5.39 0.84
C CYS A 54 2.03 5.08 0.35
N LEU A 55 2.63 5.96 -0.46
CA LEU A 55 3.94 5.72 -1.08
C LEU A 55 5.16 6.13 -0.24
N PRO A 56 5.09 7.13 0.66
CA PRO A 56 6.24 7.50 1.49
C PRO A 56 6.64 6.36 2.42
N THR A 57 7.86 5.85 2.23
CA THR A 57 8.42 4.80 3.08
C THR A 57 9.93 4.90 3.19
N ARG A 58 10.46 4.44 4.33
CA ARG A 58 11.91 4.30 4.57
C ARG A 58 12.47 2.95 4.13
N LYS A 59 11.62 2.07 3.59
CA LYS A 59 12.00 0.74 3.11
C LYS A 59 13.02 0.85 1.96
N SER A 60 13.98 -0.08 1.93
CA SER A 60 15.00 -0.10 0.89
C SER A 60 14.42 -0.47 -0.48
N TYR A 61 15.16 -0.20 -1.56
CA TYR A 61 14.72 -0.53 -2.93
C TYR A 61 14.37 -2.01 -3.13
N ARG A 62 14.99 -2.95 -2.39
CA ARG A 62 14.65 -4.38 -2.43
C ARG A 62 13.29 -4.66 -1.79
N HIS A 63 13.01 -4.07 -0.63
CA HIS A 63 11.69 -4.18 0.01
C HIS A 63 10.61 -3.58 -0.90
N LYS A 64 10.84 -2.37 -1.42
CA LYS A 64 9.93 -1.70 -2.37
C LYS A 64 9.63 -2.57 -3.58
N PHE A 65 10.62 -3.31 -4.09
CA PHE A 65 10.42 -4.25 -5.19
C PHE A 65 9.44 -5.37 -4.84
N PHE A 66 9.57 -6.03 -3.68
CA PHE A 66 8.60 -7.06 -3.27
C PHE A 66 7.22 -6.51 -2.96
N ILE A 67 7.13 -5.33 -2.33
CA ILE A 67 5.86 -4.63 -2.09
C ILE A 67 5.18 -4.32 -3.43
N TYR A 68 5.93 -3.82 -4.41
CA TYR A 68 5.42 -3.54 -5.74
C TYR A 68 4.95 -4.82 -6.45
N LYS A 69 5.72 -5.91 -6.35
CA LYS A 69 5.38 -7.19 -6.96
C LYS A 69 4.17 -7.85 -6.33
N SER A 70 3.99 -7.77 -5.01
CA SER A 70 2.79 -8.32 -4.37
C SER A 70 1.52 -7.59 -4.83
N LEU A 71 1.59 -6.29 -5.07
CA LEU A 71 0.50 -5.52 -5.67
C LEU A 71 0.29 -5.89 -7.15
N GLU A 72 1.36 -6.03 -7.93
CA GLU A 72 1.28 -6.47 -9.34
C GLU A 72 0.56 -7.83 -9.46
N ASP A 73 0.95 -8.79 -8.62
CA ASP A 73 0.39 -10.14 -8.59
C ASP A 73 -1.10 -10.11 -8.17
N ALA A 74 -1.45 -9.34 -7.13
CA ALA A 74 -2.83 -9.17 -6.67
C ALA A 74 -3.72 -8.48 -7.72
N LEU A 75 -3.18 -7.54 -8.50
CA LEU A 75 -3.92 -6.89 -9.58
C LEU A 75 -4.15 -7.82 -10.77
N GLN A 76 -3.23 -8.74 -11.05
CA GLN A 76 -3.39 -9.75 -12.10
C GLN A 76 -4.43 -10.82 -11.74
N ASP A 77 -4.61 -11.10 -10.44
CA ASP A 77 -5.69 -11.93 -9.94
C ASP A 77 -7.02 -11.15 -9.96
N LYS A 78 -7.95 -11.61 -10.80
CA LYS A 78 -9.28 -10.98 -10.96
C LYS A 78 -10.19 -11.21 -9.75
N ASP A 79 -9.93 -12.28 -9.01
CA ASP A 79 -10.74 -12.71 -7.88
C ASP A 79 -10.15 -12.20 -6.55
N TYR A 80 -9.00 -11.52 -6.58
CA TYR A 80 -8.41 -10.90 -5.40
C TYR A 80 -9.36 -9.86 -4.79
N ASP A 81 -9.70 -10.09 -3.53
CA ASP A 81 -10.61 -9.24 -2.76
C ASP A 81 -9.84 -8.12 -2.06
N PHE A 82 -9.68 -6.99 -2.76
CA PHE A 82 -9.07 -5.80 -2.17
C PHE A 82 -9.95 -5.14 -1.09
N GLN A 83 -11.27 -5.35 -1.12
CA GLN A 83 -12.17 -4.78 -0.11
C GLN A 83 -11.87 -5.35 1.27
N SER A 84 -11.54 -6.65 1.32
CA SER A 84 -11.20 -7.32 2.58
C SER A 84 -10.03 -6.67 3.34
N LEU A 85 -9.14 -5.94 2.64
CA LEU A 85 -8.01 -5.25 3.26
C LEU A 85 -8.40 -3.97 4.03
N LEU A 86 -9.59 -3.44 3.77
CA LEU A 86 -10.17 -2.28 4.47
C LEU A 86 -11.23 -2.69 5.48
N ALA A 87 -11.58 -3.97 5.54
CA ALA A 87 -12.59 -4.46 6.45
C ALA A 87 -12.12 -4.29 7.90
N TYR A 88 -12.99 -3.76 8.74
CA TYR A 88 -12.71 -3.65 10.17
C TYR A 88 -12.59 -5.05 10.79
N ASP A 89 -11.41 -5.37 11.31
CA ASP A 89 -11.20 -6.54 12.16
C ASP A 89 -10.97 -6.09 13.60
N HIS A 90 -11.87 -6.50 14.50
CA HIS A 90 -11.80 -6.27 15.93
C HIS A 90 -10.55 -6.84 16.63
N GLU A 91 -9.84 -7.77 15.99
CA GLU A 91 -8.57 -8.33 16.49
C GLU A 91 -7.35 -7.59 15.95
N GLU A 92 -7.51 -6.73 14.94
CA GLU A 92 -6.42 -5.93 14.36
C GLU A 92 -6.33 -4.54 14.99
N TYR A 93 -5.11 -4.09 15.24
CA TYR A 93 -4.80 -2.73 15.70
C TYR A 93 -4.71 -1.76 14.52
N THR A 94 -5.70 -1.83 13.62
CA THR A 94 -5.79 -1.03 12.40
C THR A 94 -7.15 -0.36 12.34
N SER A 95 -7.18 0.89 11.87
CA SER A 95 -8.43 1.64 11.72
C SER A 95 -8.32 2.56 10.51
N PHE A 96 -9.37 2.65 9.70
CA PHE A 96 -9.41 3.52 8.53
C PHE A 96 -10.44 4.63 8.72
N PRO A 97 -10.32 5.77 7.99
CA PRO A 97 -11.33 6.82 8.06
C PRO A 97 -12.73 6.28 7.69
N CYS A 98 -13.75 6.88 8.29
CA CYS A 98 -15.15 6.48 8.07
C CYS A 98 -15.50 6.45 6.57
N GLY A 99 -16.13 5.37 6.11
CA GLY A 99 -16.57 5.20 4.72
C GLY A 99 -15.51 4.63 3.77
N TRP A 100 -14.29 4.37 4.24
CA TRP A 100 -13.26 3.71 3.43
C TRP A 100 -13.56 2.22 3.21
N ASP A 101 -14.15 1.55 4.20
CA ASP A 101 -14.67 0.18 4.11
C ASP A 101 -15.91 0.06 3.19
N GLU A 102 -16.44 1.18 2.73
CA GLU A 102 -17.54 1.29 1.77
C GLU A 102 -17.11 1.94 0.45
N MET A 103 -15.80 2.13 0.22
CA MET A 103 -15.25 2.74 -1.00
C MET A 103 -15.79 2.05 -2.26
N GLU A 104 -16.27 2.83 -3.24
CA GLU A 104 -17.00 2.30 -4.39
C GLU A 104 -16.16 1.36 -5.25
N ASN A 105 -14.86 1.64 -5.36
CA ASN A 105 -13.95 0.85 -6.18
C ASN A 105 -12.55 0.77 -5.55
N THR A 106 -12.43 -0.06 -4.51
CA THR A 106 -11.16 -0.33 -3.85
C THR A 106 -10.10 -0.88 -4.81
N ARG A 107 -10.48 -1.71 -5.80
CA ARG A 107 -9.53 -2.17 -6.82
C ARG A 107 -8.94 -1.01 -7.61
N ALA A 108 -9.76 -0.04 -8.05
CA ALA A 108 -9.26 1.16 -8.74
C ALA A 108 -8.30 1.98 -7.86
N PHE A 109 -8.50 2.01 -6.55
CA PHE A 109 -7.55 2.63 -5.62
C PHE A 109 -6.18 1.95 -5.65
N PHE A 110 -6.14 0.62 -5.64
CA PHE A 110 -4.90 -0.14 -5.77
C PHE A 110 -4.28 -0.07 -7.17
N GLU A 111 -5.08 0.06 -8.24
CA GLU A 111 -4.59 0.32 -9.60
C GLU A 111 -3.90 1.70 -9.69
N ASP A 112 -4.48 2.72 -9.06
CA ASP A 112 -3.87 4.05 -8.97
C ASP A 112 -2.59 4.03 -8.14
N ILE A 113 -2.54 3.27 -7.03
CA ILE A 113 -1.30 3.04 -6.27
C ILE A 113 -0.23 2.44 -7.19
N PHE A 114 -0.57 1.39 -7.93
CA PHE A 114 0.38 0.73 -8.81
C PHE A 114 0.94 1.67 -9.90
N ARG A 115 0.05 2.45 -10.53
CA ARG A 115 0.40 3.48 -11.52
C ARG A 115 1.36 4.51 -10.92
N LEU A 116 1.05 5.05 -9.75
CA LEU A 116 1.84 6.09 -9.10
C LEU A 116 3.17 5.54 -8.55
N ALA A 117 3.17 4.35 -7.95
CA ALA A 117 4.38 3.67 -7.49
C ALA A 117 5.35 3.38 -8.65
N THR A 118 4.85 3.03 -9.84
CA THR A 118 5.67 2.83 -11.05
C THR A 118 6.47 4.09 -11.40
N VAL A 119 5.90 5.27 -11.16
CA VAL A 119 6.54 6.56 -11.42
C VAL A 119 7.45 6.97 -10.27
N GLU A 120 6.91 7.00 -9.04
CA GLU A 120 7.61 7.49 -7.85
C GLU A 120 8.78 6.60 -7.44
N TRP A 121 8.66 5.27 -7.60
CA TRP A 121 9.70 4.31 -7.24
C TRP A 121 10.52 3.85 -8.45
N LYS A 122 10.41 4.52 -9.61
CA LYS A 122 11.04 4.11 -10.87
C LYS A 122 12.52 3.75 -10.73
N ASP A 123 13.30 4.58 -10.05
CA ASP A 123 14.74 4.34 -9.88
C ASP A 123 15.05 3.16 -8.95
N ASP A 124 14.27 3.01 -7.88
CA ASP A 124 14.37 1.88 -6.96
C ASP A 124 14.02 0.56 -7.67
N LEU A 125 12.91 0.54 -8.41
CA LEU A 125 12.45 -0.62 -9.18
C LEU A 125 13.44 -0.99 -10.29
N ARG A 126 13.97 0.01 -10.99
CA ARG A 126 15.02 -0.21 -12.01
C ARG A 126 16.27 -0.81 -11.39
N LYS A 127 16.74 -0.27 -10.26
CA LYS A 127 17.92 -0.80 -9.57
C LYS A 127 17.68 -2.24 -9.11
N ALA A 128 16.55 -2.50 -8.47
CA ALA A 128 16.12 -3.82 -8.05
C ALA A 128 16.08 -4.83 -9.21
N GLY A 129 15.52 -4.43 -10.35
CA GLY A 129 15.38 -5.28 -11.54
C GLY A 129 16.69 -5.62 -12.25
N LEU A 130 17.78 -4.91 -11.97
CA LEU A 130 19.12 -5.22 -12.50
C LEU A 130 19.89 -6.25 -11.65
N GLU A 131 19.41 -6.54 -10.44
CA GLU A 131 20.01 -7.55 -9.56
C GLU A 131 19.37 -8.92 -9.77
N ASP A 132 20.05 -9.97 -9.31
CA ASP A 132 19.48 -11.31 -9.24
C ASP A 132 18.70 -11.45 -7.92
N GLN A 133 17.37 -11.44 -8.00
CA GLN A 133 16.50 -11.52 -6.82
C GLN A 133 16.60 -12.86 -6.08
N SER A 134 17.17 -13.91 -6.71
CA SER A 134 17.40 -15.19 -6.03
C SER A 134 18.53 -15.14 -5.01
N THR A 135 19.39 -14.11 -5.09
CA THR A 135 20.55 -13.89 -4.22
C THR A 135 20.27 -13.00 -3.02
N TRP A 136 19.05 -12.48 -2.93
CA TRP A 136 18.58 -11.64 -1.85
C TRP A 136 18.09 -12.45 -0.66
#